data_AF-A0A9J6P6B7-F1
#
_entry.id   AF-A0A9J6P6B7-F1
#
_cell.length_a   1.000
_cell.length_b   1.000
_cell.length_c   1.000
_cell.angle_alpha   90.00
_cell.angle_beta   90.00
_cell.angle_gamma   90.00
#
_symmetry.space_group_name_H-M   'P 1'
#
loop_
_entity.id
_entity.type
_entity.pdbx_description
1 polymer ?
#
loop_
_entity_poly.entity_id
_entity_poly.type
_entity_poly.pdbx_seq_one_letter_code
_entity_poly.pdbx_strand_id
1 'polypeptide(L)'
;MRNKAFIAAILTLGIGLGTLGISTQSKEITSDKQYINNVYNIAKEKNNKLEQDCDTEANFEENYESISFDEFIGEDIKYFDSEEIEKLKKLYETAAEYELKSVKAWSEFESILENIAESKGIQLTDNDQLQNGEEDGQDYFGEFLQGIKDEIGSDLYEELLKLYEQGTNAENEENYEEADKLWNEIEQILSEKGYDTETMSPEGENEELFAAFNVVNGKIEINKEEKTEKLSQEDMEKYQLIWQRVKRLVPKSYINRIANFNINSDGKDGTLAYVYGVDEKGEKWAMAIDKKDAFKEDGKLDNVDLNHSIIHEFAHILTLNNSQMKKERDEKSKTFTIYEGTTKEKSYLNRYYNKFWKNINSEWEKAQESEDAMMNFYDKYKNDFVSDYAITNPVEDIAESFTEFVIQDKPKGNSVKEQKMLFFYKFKEMTKLRNEIRGNLKKISALK
;
A
#
# COMPACT_ATOMS: atom_id res chain seq x y z
N MET A 1 -5.50 -10.93 9.64
CA MET A 1 -4.61 -9.74 9.70
C MET A 1 -4.45 -9.13 8.31
N ARG A 2 -5.54 -8.57 7.77
CA ARG A 2 -5.56 -7.67 6.61
C ARG A 2 -6.64 -6.66 6.97
N ASN A 3 -6.27 -5.60 7.67
CA ASN A 3 -7.24 -4.55 8.04
C ASN A 3 -6.61 -3.20 8.44
N LYS A 4 -5.29 -3.00 8.28
CA LYS A 4 -4.67 -1.68 8.49
C LYS A 4 -4.37 -0.95 7.18
N ALA A 5 -4.07 -1.66 6.09
CA ALA A 5 -3.87 -1.06 4.76
C ALA A 5 -5.18 -0.61 4.07
N PHE A 6 -6.35 -1.05 4.54
CA PHE A 6 -7.61 -0.75 3.87
C PHE A 6 -8.18 0.63 4.26
N ILE A 7 -7.84 1.14 5.45
CA ILE A 7 -8.28 2.48 5.91
C ILE A 7 -7.32 3.57 5.39
N ALA A 8 -6.01 3.28 5.30
CA ALA A 8 -5.02 4.20 4.73
C ALA A 8 -5.24 4.47 3.22
N ALA A 9 -5.85 3.53 2.48
CA ALA A 9 -6.19 3.72 1.07
C ALA A 9 -7.46 4.58 0.83
N ILE A 10 -8.10 5.10 1.89
CA ILE A 10 -9.37 5.82 1.79
C ILE A 10 -9.24 7.31 2.17
N LEU A 11 -8.27 7.74 2.96
CA LEU A 11 -7.99 9.16 3.24
C LEU A 11 -6.54 9.36 3.68
N THR A 12 -5.76 10.14 2.94
CA THR A 12 -4.54 10.78 3.47
C THR A 12 -4.49 12.25 3.01
N LEU A 13 -5.18 13.13 3.77
CA LEU A 13 -4.81 14.53 3.96
C LEU A 13 -4.21 14.63 5.37
N GLY A 14 -3.06 15.28 5.47
CA GLY A 14 -2.18 15.25 6.64
C GLY A 14 -2.65 16.10 7.82
N ILE A 15 -1.87 16.03 8.92
CA ILE A 15 -1.54 17.15 9.82
C ILE A 15 -0.17 16.84 10.43
N GLY A 16 0.74 17.81 10.31
CA GLY A 16 1.90 17.99 11.18
C GLY A 16 1.86 19.40 11.79
N LEU A 17 2.05 19.49 13.10
CA LEU A 17 2.36 20.70 13.90
C LEU A 17 3.55 20.29 14.78
N GLY A 18 4.61 21.04 15.07
CA GLY A 18 5.00 22.42 14.81
C GLY A 18 5.99 22.90 15.91
N THR A 19 7.08 23.57 15.50
CA THR A 19 7.91 24.56 16.22
C THR A 19 9.06 24.20 17.20
N LEU A 20 10.25 24.67 16.78
CA LEU A 20 11.56 24.97 17.40
C LEU A 20 11.73 25.09 18.95
N GLY A 21 12.79 24.44 19.46
CA GLY A 21 13.41 24.76 20.77
C GLY A 21 14.73 24.03 21.06
N ILE A 22 15.78 24.80 21.35
CA ILE A 22 17.20 24.41 21.57
C ILE A 22 17.41 23.45 22.77
N SER A 23 18.21 22.38 22.63
CA SER A 23 19.48 22.16 23.35
C SER A 23 19.98 20.70 23.29
N THR A 24 21.31 20.58 23.24
CA THR A 24 22.09 19.34 23.19
C THR A 24 22.02 18.52 24.49
N GLN A 25 21.12 17.52 24.60
CA GLN A 25 21.24 16.43 25.59
C GLN A 25 20.31 15.20 25.41
N SER A 26 19.76 14.91 24.23
CA SER A 26 18.61 13.97 24.09
C SER A 26 18.87 12.56 23.56
N LYS A 27 20.09 12.19 23.15
CA LYS A 27 20.32 10.91 22.41
C LYS A 27 20.17 9.62 23.22
N GLU A 28 20.38 9.63 24.54
CA GLU A 28 20.18 8.41 25.36
C GLU A 28 18.70 8.22 25.73
N ILE A 29 17.98 9.30 26.05
CA ILE A 29 16.58 9.29 26.52
C ILE A 29 15.60 8.85 25.41
N THR A 30 15.91 9.14 24.14
CA THR A 30 15.05 8.77 22.99
C THR A 30 15.07 7.27 22.72
N SER A 31 16.23 6.62 22.88
CA SER A 31 16.34 5.17 22.69
C SER A 31 15.58 4.40 23.77
N ASP A 32 15.68 4.82 25.03
CA ASP A 32 15.03 4.17 26.18
C ASP A 32 13.49 4.20 26.09
N LYS A 33 12.93 5.27 25.50
CA LYS A 33 11.49 5.41 25.24
C LYS A 33 10.98 4.42 24.20
N GLN A 34 11.72 4.23 23.12
CA GLN A 34 11.33 3.40 21.99
C GLN A 34 11.28 1.91 22.38
N TYR A 35 12.21 1.47 23.23
CA TYR A 35 12.34 0.07 23.62
C TYR A 35 11.24 -0.40 24.60
N ILE A 36 10.95 0.35 25.66
CA ILE A 36 9.84 0.03 26.58
C ILE A 36 8.50 0.02 25.82
N ASN A 37 8.34 0.92 24.84
CA ASN A 37 7.16 0.97 23.99
C ASN A 37 7.02 -0.28 23.10
N ASN A 38 8.12 -0.85 22.62
CA ASN A 38 8.10 -2.09 21.84
C ASN A 38 7.64 -3.28 22.68
N VAL A 39 8.17 -3.45 23.90
CA VAL A 39 7.74 -4.54 24.80
C VAL A 39 6.27 -4.41 25.18
N TYR A 40 5.81 -3.19 25.44
CA TYR A 40 4.40 -2.89 25.71
C TYR A 40 3.50 -3.28 24.53
N ASN A 41 3.85 -2.87 23.31
CA ASN A 41 3.06 -3.18 22.12
C ASN A 41 3.01 -4.69 21.81
N ILE A 42 4.11 -5.42 22.03
CA ILE A 42 4.13 -6.89 21.87
C ILE A 42 3.25 -7.58 22.92
N ALA A 43 3.29 -7.13 24.18
CA ALA A 43 2.44 -7.68 25.24
C ALA A 43 0.96 -7.44 24.94
N LYS A 44 0.61 -6.22 24.50
CA LYS A 44 -0.74 -5.80 24.13
C LYS A 44 -1.31 -6.57 22.94
N GLU A 45 -0.52 -6.80 21.90
CA GLU A 45 -0.92 -7.62 20.76
C GLU A 45 -1.23 -9.07 21.19
N LYS A 46 -0.40 -9.63 22.08
CA LYS A 46 -0.62 -10.98 22.62
C LYS A 46 -1.88 -11.07 23.49
N ASN A 47 -2.15 -10.07 24.32
CA ASN A 47 -3.36 -10.03 25.14
C ASN A 47 -4.62 -9.94 24.28
N ASN A 48 -4.65 -9.02 23.31
CA ASN A 48 -5.78 -8.84 22.38
C ASN A 48 -6.08 -10.13 21.60
N LYS A 49 -5.04 -10.84 21.15
CA LYS A 49 -5.20 -12.12 20.46
C LYS A 49 -5.82 -13.19 21.37
N LEU A 50 -5.37 -13.29 22.63
CA LEU A 50 -5.90 -14.26 23.60
C LEU A 50 -7.33 -13.93 24.06
N GLU A 51 -7.71 -12.66 24.17
CA GLU A 51 -9.10 -12.25 24.42
C GLU A 51 -10.02 -12.65 23.25
N GLN A 52 -9.56 -12.44 22.02
CA GLN A 52 -10.30 -12.83 20.81
C GLN A 52 -10.48 -14.35 20.70
N ASP A 53 -9.48 -15.12 21.14
CA ASP A 53 -9.52 -16.59 21.15
C ASP A 53 -10.40 -17.15 22.30
N CYS A 54 -10.46 -16.49 23.48
CA CYS A 54 -11.35 -16.90 24.59
C CYS A 54 -12.85 -16.82 24.24
N ASP A 55 -13.23 -15.96 23.29
CA ASP A 55 -14.61 -15.79 22.81
C ASP A 55 -15.03 -16.84 21.77
N THR A 56 -14.11 -17.70 21.31
CA THR A 56 -14.39 -18.77 20.35
C THR A 56 -13.95 -20.13 20.91
N GLU A 57 -14.89 -21.03 21.19
CA GLU A 57 -14.57 -22.43 21.55
C GLU A 57 -13.91 -23.15 20.35
N ALA A 58 -12.59 -23.00 20.17
CA ALA A 58 -11.84 -23.73 19.15
C ALA A 58 -10.43 -24.11 19.61
N ASN A 59 -10.06 -25.37 19.31
CA ASN A 59 -8.92 -26.11 19.84
C ASN A 59 -7.54 -25.45 19.61
N PHE A 60 -6.78 -25.32 20.69
CA PHE A 60 -5.35 -25.03 20.70
C PHE A 60 -4.54 -26.28 20.28
N GLU A 61 -4.17 -26.37 19.00
CA GLU A 61 -3.00 -27.16 18.57
C GLU A 61 -2.32 -26.45 17.39
N GLU A 62 -1.54 -25.40 17.68
CA GLU A 62 -0.38 -25.06 16.84
C GLU A 62 0.83 -24.82 17.76
N ASN A 63 1.94 -25.50 17.43
CA ASN A 63 3.21 -25.44 18.14
C ASN A 63 3.70 -23.99 18.26
N TYR A 64 3.45 -23.36 19.40
CA TYR A 64 4.13 -22.14 19.79
C TYR A 64 5.52 -22.54 20.30
N GLU A 65 6.58 -22.25 19.54
CA GLU A 65 7.92 -22.29 20.13
C GLU A 65 7.98 -21.19 21.19
N SER A 66 7.97 -21.60 22.46
CA SER A 66 8.07 -20.67 23.59
C SER A 66 9.47 -20.07 23.60
N ILE A 67 9.60 -18.83 23.13
CA ILE A 67 10.78 -18.02 23.39
C ILE A 67 10.92 -17.83 24.92
N SER A 68 12.14 -17.79 25.43
CA SER A 68 12.35 -17.60 26.88
C SER A 68 12.00 -16.16 27.29
N PHE A 69 11.71 -15.90 28.59
CA PHE A 69 11.50 -14.53 29.05
C PHE A 69 12.68 -13.61 28.70
N ASP A 70 13.91 -14.12 28.83
CA ASP A 70 15.13 -13.35 28.57
C ASP A 70 15.26 -13.00 27.06
N GLU A 71 14.73 -13.86 26.18
CA GLU A 71 14.65 -13.62 24.73
C GLU A 71 13.47 -12.73 24.35
N PHE A 72 12.36 -12.83 25.07
CA PHE A 72 11.17 -11.99 24.91
C PHE A 72 11.41 -10.53 25.33
N ILE A 73 12.08 -10.31 26.46
CA ILE A 73 12.41 -8.98 26.95
C ILE A 73 13.66 -8.42 26.26
N GLY A 74 14.51 -9.28 25.72
CA GLY A 74 15.69 -8.89 24.94
C GLY A 74 16.64 -7.95 25.69
N GLU A 75 17.14 -6.93 24.99
CA GLU A 75 18.05 -5.93 25.58
C GLU A 75 17.35 -4.99 26.59
N ASP A 76 16.02 -5.04 26.66
CA ASP A 76 15.22 -4.10 27.45
C ASP A 76 15.23 -4.45 28.93
N ILE A 77 15.68 -5.66 29.28
CA ILE A 77 15.88 -6.12 30.65
C ILE A 77 16.74 -5.15 31.48
N LYS A 78 17.67 -4.42 30.84
CA LYS A 78 18.57 -3.46 31.51
C LYS A 78 17.85 -2.23 32.07
N TYR A 79 16.60 -1.99 31.66
CA TYR A 79 15.79 -0.83 32.08
C TYR A 79 14.90 -1.09 33.28
N PHE A 80 14.81 -2.35 33.70
CA PHE A 80 14.02 -2.81 34.83
C PHE A 80 14.94 -3.12 36.01
N ASP A 81 14.50 -2.81 37.22
CA ASP A 81 15.21 -3.25 38.41
C ASP A 81 14.98 -4.74 38.68
N SER A 82 15.78 -5.32 39.60
CA SER A 82 15.70 -6.75 39.88
C SER A 82 14.33 -7.21 40.39
N GLU A 83 13.58 -6.34 41.07
CA GLU A 83 12.24 -6.66 41.59
C GLU A 83 11.18 -6.59 40.47
N GLU A 84 11.30 -5.62 39.55
CA GLU A 84 10.48 -5.49 38.35
C GLU A 84 10.69 -6.65 37.38
N ILE A 85 11.94 -7.02 37.12
CA ILE A 85 12.30 -8.18 36.28
C ILE A 85 11.70 -9.46 36.85
N GLU A 86 11.79 -9.69 38.16
CA GLU A 86 11.25 -10.89 38.80
C GLU A 86 9.71 -10.95 38.69
N LYS A 87 9.03 -9.80 38.81
CA LYS A 87 7.57 -9.70 38.63
C LYS A 87 7.16 -9.95 37.18
N LEU A 88 7.80 -9.29 36.21
CA LEU A 88 7.53 -9.46 34.78
C LEU A 88 7.80 -10.89 34.33
N LYS A 89 8.92 -11.48 34.77
CA LYS A 89 9.27 -12.87 34.46
C LYS A 89 8.22 -13.85 34.95
N LYS A 90 7.75 -13.68 36.18
CA LYS A 90 6.71 -14.54 36.76
C LYS A 90 5.37 -14.42 36.02
N LEU A 91 4.99 -13.20 35.63
CA LEU A 91 3.77 -12.96 34.86
C LEU A 91 3.88 -13.56 33.45
N TYR A 92 5.03 -13.37 32.79
CA TYR A 92 5.33 -13.98 31.49
C TYR A 92 5.25 -15.51 31.53
N GLU A 93 5.90 -16.13 32.51
CA GLU A 93 5.88 -17.60 32.70
C GLU A 93 4.46 -18.09 33.02
N THR A 94 3.70 -17.34 33.82
CA THR A 94 2.28 -17.65 34.10
C THR A 94 1.41 -17.50 32.85
N ALA A 95 1.73 -16.55 31.98
CA ALA A 95 0.98 -16.30 30.75
C ALA A 95 1.32 -17.29 29.63
N ALA A 96 2.54 -17.86 29.65
CA ALA A 96 2.97 -18.91 28.73
C ALA A 96 2.31 -20.28 29.03
N GLU A 97 1.82 -20.50 30.25
CA GLU A 97 1.05 -21.70 30.64
C GLU A 97 -0.46 -21.48 30.37
N TYR A 98 -0.88 -21.67 29.11
CA TYR A 98 -2.23 -21.45 28.55
C TYR A 98 -3.45 -21.70 29.47
N GLU A 99 -4.35 -20.70 29.63
CA GLU A 99 -5.78 -20.73 30.02
C GLU A 99 -6.29 -19.27 30.25
N LEU A 100 -7.52 -19.05 30.75
CA LEU A 100 -8.07 -17.73 31.19
C LEU A 100 -7.15 -16.91 32.13
N LYS A 101 -6.15 -17.57 32.75
CA LYS A 101 -5.10 -16.94 33.54
C LYS A 101 -4.09 -16.16 32.69
N SER A 102 -3.88 -16.52 31.42
CA SER A 102 -2.92 -15.86 30.54
C SER A 102 -3.38 -14.48 30.10
N VAL A 103 -4.67 -14.30 29.77
CA VAL A 103 -5.28 -12.98 29.51
C VAL A 103 -5.05 -12.06 30.70
N LYS A 104 -5.43 -12.51 31.90
CA LYS A 104 -5.25 -11.72 33.12
C LYS A 104 -3.77 -11.42 33.41
N ALA A 105 -2.89 -12.40 33.19
CA ALA A 105 -1.46 -12.22 33.40
C ALA A 105 -0.84 -11.23 32.39
N TRP A 106 -1.29 -11.23 31.13
CA TRP A 106 -0.85 -10.25 30.13
C TRP A 106 -1.40 -8.84 30.42
N SER A 107 -2.65 -8.71 30.85
CA SER A 107 -3.19 -7.41 31.30
C SER A 107 -2.45 -6.87 32.53
N GLU A 108 -2.10 -7.74 33.49
CA GLU A 108 -1.27 -7.36 34.63
C GLU A 108 0.17 -7.00 34.20
N PHE A 109 0.71 -7.67 33.17
CA PHE A 109 2.02 -7.37 32.58
C PHE A 109 2.04 -6.00 31.89
N GLU A 110 1.03 -5.68 31.08
CA GLU A 110 0.83 -4.37 30.44
C GLU A 110 0.73 -3.24 31.47
N SER A 111 -0.10 -3.43 32.50
CA SER A 111 -0.27 -2.41 33.53
C SER A 111 1.04 -2.12 34.29
N ILE A 112 1.88 -3.12 34.52
CA ILE A 112 3.20 -2.89 35.13
C ILE A 112 4.09 -2.08 34.17
N LEU A 113 4.10 -2.39 32.87
CA LEU A 113 4.86 -1.62 31.89
C LEU A 113 4.38 -0.17 31.80
N GLU A 114 3.07 0.08 31.85
CA GLU A 114 2.48 1.43 31.88
C GLU A 114 2.95 2.23 33.08
N ASN A 115 2.88 1.63 34.28
CA ASN A 115 3.34 2.28 35.50
C ASN A 115 4.85 2.59 35.47
N ILE A 116 5.65 1.68 34.92
CA ILE A 116 7.10 1.86 34.79
C ILE A 116 7.40 2.98 33.77
N ALA A 117 6.71 2.98 32.63
CA ALA A 117 6.83 4.02 31.63
C ALA A 117 6.45 5.40 32.18
N GLU A 118 5.33 5.50 32.90
CA GLU A 118 4.89 6.73 33.57
C GLU A 118 5.93 7.22 34.59
N SER A 119 6.46 6.32 35.43
CA SER A 119 7.49 6.67 36.42
C SER A 119 8.80 7.20 35.80
N LYS A 120 9.07 6.82 34.55
CA LYS A 120 10.23 7.25 33.76
C LYS A 120 9.92 8.42 32.82
N GLY A 121 8.70 8.96 32.85
CA GLY A 121 8.26 10.05 31.98
C GLY A 121 8.18 9.65 30.49
N ILE A 122 7.89 8.38 30.24
CA ILE A 122 7.73 7.78 28.91
C ILE A 122 6.23 7.71 28.64
N GLN A 123 5.78 8.36 27.57
CA GLN A 123 4.43 8.15 27.05
C GLN A 123 4.48 6.93 26.14
N LEU A 124 3.72 5.90 26.51
CA LEU A 124 3.54 4.73 25.67
C LEU A 124 2.57 5.09 24.55
N THR A 125 2.96 4.78 23.32
CA THR A 125 2.16 4.99 22.13
C THR A 125 1.80 3.63 21.55
N ASP A 126 0.50 3.43 21.37
CA ASP A 126 0.01 2.26 20.66
C ASP A 126 0.57 2.27 19.23
N ASN A 127 0.87 1.10 18.69
CA ASN A 127 1.33 0.95 17.30
C ASN A 127 0.39 1.57 16.24
N ASP A 128 -0.81 2.04 16.62
CA ASP A 128 -1.70 2.83 15.76
C ASP A 128 -1.36 4.33 15.70
N GLN A 129 -0.52 4.84 16.61
CA GLN A 129 -0.14 6.26 16.70
C GLN A 129 1.29 6.55 16.24
N LEU A 130 2.12 5.52 16.02
CA LEU A 130 3.51 5.66 15.56
C LEU A 130 3.68 5.85 14.05
N GLN A 131 2.59 5.94 13.28
CA GLN A 131 2.66 6.30 11.86
C GLN A 131 2.59 7.81 11.58
N ASN A 132 2.28 8.66 12.57
CA ASN A 132 2.02 10.09 12.32
C ASN A 132 2.71 11.06 13.32
N GLY A 133 4.00 10.88 13.61
CA GLY A 133 4.68 11.88 14.44
C GLY A 133 6.19 11.76 14.50
N GLU A 134 6.86 12.84 14.06
CA GLU A 134 8.30 13.12 14.06
C GLU A 134 9.11 12.66 12.83
N GLU A 135 8.79 13.20 11.66
CA GLU A 135 9.84 13.62 10.72
C GLU A 135 9.94 15.16 10.73
N ASP A 136 11.18 15.68 10.76
CA ASP A 136 11.49 17.11 10.63
C ASP A 136 10.84 17.68 9.35
N GLY A 137 9.70 18.37 9.48
CA GLY A 137 8.90 18.84 8.35
C GLY A 137 9.66 19.83 7.46
N GLN A 138 10.09 19.37 6.29
CA GLN A 138 10.47 20.23 5.17
C GLN A 138 9.20 20.76 4.49
N ASP A 139 9.20 22.05 4.16
CA ASP A 139 8.11 22.74 3.45
C ASP A 139 8.21 22.47 1.94
N TYR A 140 7.88 21.24 1.54
CA TYR A 140 8.07 20.73 0.17
C TYR A 140 7.28 21.52 -0.88
N PHE A 141 6.06 21.94 -0.57
CA PHE A 141 5.26 22.74 -1.49
C PHE A 141 5.81 24.17 -1.63
N GLY A 142 6.29 24.77 -0.53
CA GLY A 142 7.02 26.04 -0.56
C GLY A 142 8.30 25.96 -1.40
N GLU A 143 9.05 24.85 -1.29
CA GLU A 143 10.24 24.60 -2.11
C GLU A 143 9.90 24.39 -3.60
N PHE A 144 8.81 23.68 -3.90
CA PHE A 144 8.30 23.52 -5.27
C PHE A 144 7.94 24.88 -5.90
N LEU A 145 7.14 25.70 -5.22
CA LEU A 145 6.79 27.04 -5.70
C LEU A 145 8.03 27.89 -5.95
N GLN A 146 9.02 27.79 -5.06
CA GLN A 146 10.29 28.48 -5.19
C GLN A 146 11.11 27.96 -6.39
N GLY A 147 11.03 26.67 -6.70
CA GLY A 147 11.66 26.04 -7.86
C GLY A 147 11.08 26.49 -9.20
N ILE A 148 9.76 26.73 -9.27
CA ILE A 148 9.09 27.16 -10.51
C ILE A 148 8.94 28.69 -10.64
N LYS A 149 9.36 29.46 -9.62
CA LYS A 149 9.20 30.92 -9.53
C LYS A 149 9.62 31.68 -10.78
N ASP A 150 10.76 31.31 -11.36
CA ASP A 150 11.28 31.97 -12.57
C ASP A 150 10.42 31.69 -13.82
N GLU A 151 9.71 30.56 -13.84
CA GLU A 151 8.88 30.10 -14.95
C GLU A 151 7.45 30.68 -14.88
N ILE A 152 6.88 30.75 -13.68
CA ILE A 152 5.51 31.28 -13.46
C ILE A 152 5.47 32.80 -13.28
N GLY A 153 6.61 33.41 -12.94
CA GLY A 153 6.75 34.84 -12.68
C GLY A 153 6.35 35.24 -11.24
N SER A 154 6.98 36.30 -10.74
CA SER A 154 6.86 36.72 -9.34
C SER A 154 5.43 37.02 -8.89
N ASP A 155 4.59 37.60 -9.74
CA ASP A 155 3.22 37.97 -9.36
C ASP A 155 2.36 36.73 -9.09
N LEU A 156 2.50 35.68 -9.90
CA LEU A 156 1.77 34.43 -9.73
C LEU A 156 2.36 33.56 -8.61
N TYR A 157 3.68 33.60 -8.43
CA TYR A 157 4.35 32.96 -7.29
C TYR A 157 3.81 33.48 -5.94
N GLU A 158 3.70 34.79 -5.77
CA GLU A 158 3.18 35.39 -4.52
C GLU A 158 1.68 35.06 -4.31
N GLU A 159 0.90 34.94 -5.38
CA GLU A 159 -0.50 34.53 -5.32
C GLU A 159 -0.65 33.07 -4.85
N LEU A 160 0.13 32.15 -5.43
CA LEU A 160 0.15 30.74 -5.04
C LEU A 160 0.68 30.54 -3.62
N LEU A 161 1.72 31.25 -3.22
CA LEU A 161 2.26 31.18 -1.86
C LEU A 161 1.23 31.62 -0.82
N LYS A 162 0.44 32.64 -1.14
CA LYS A 162 -0.64 33.11 -0.27
C LYS A 162 -1.78 32.11 -0.16
N LEU A 163 -2.20 31.50 -1.28
CA LEU A 163 -3.22 30.46 -1.25
C LEU A 163 -2.75 29.24 -0.45
N TYR A 164 -1.47 28.87 -0.61
CA TYR A 164 -0.83 27.81 0.15
C TYR A 164 -0.86 28.08 1.66
N GLU A 165 -0.37 29.25 2.09
CA GLU A 165 -0.43 29.65 3.50
C GLU A 165 -1.87 29.66 4.05
N GLN A 166 -2.86 30.06 3.25
CA GLN A 166 -4.26 30.05 3.65
C GLN A 166 -4.81 28.62 3.77
N GLY A 167 -4.47 27.73 2.84
CA GLY A 167 -4.88 26.33 2.86
C GLY A 167 -4.32 25.62 4.08
N THR A 168 -3.02 25.74 4.33
CA THR A 168 -2.35 25.17 5.50
C THR A 168 -2.92 25.72 6.81
N ASN A 169 -3.25 27.01 6.89
CA ASN A 169 -3.90 27.56 8.07
C ASN A 169 -5.32 27.04 8.26
N ALA A 170 -6.09 26.85 7.18
CA ALA A 170 -7.44 26.28 7.26
C ALA A 170 -7.39 24.82 7.76
N GLU A 171 -6.41 24.02 7.32
CA GLU A 171 -6.17 22.66 7.84
C GLU A 171 -5.80 22.67 9.32
N ASN A 172 -4.89 23.56 9.73
CA ASN A 172 -4.49 23.71 11.13
C ASN A 172 -5.65 24.13 12.06
N GLU A 173 -6.67 24.78 11.50
CA GLU A 173 -7.90 25.17 12.20
C GLU A 173 -9.02 24.12 12.06
N GLU A 174 -8.72 22.95 11.49
CA GLU A 174 -9.66 21.86 11.19
C GLU A 174 -10.84 22.29 10.28
N ASN A 175 -10.63 23.32 9.46
CA ASN A 175 -11.59 23.85 8.50
C ASN A 175 -11.35 23.27 7.10
N TYR A 176 -11.56 21.96 6.98
CA TYR A 176 -11.24 21.18 5.78
C TYR A 176 -12.01 21.63 4.52
N GLU A 177 -13.24 22.12 4.67
CA GLU A 177 -14.02 22.64 3.53
C GLU A 177 -13.36 23.87 2.88
N GLU A 178 -12.76 24.75 3.68
CA GLU A 178 -12.03 25.92 3.16
C GLU A 178 -10.64 25.52 2.65
N ALA A 179 -9.96 24.58 3.32
CA ALA A 179 -8.69 24.03 2.86
C ALA A 179 -8.83 23.40 1.47
N ASP A 180 -9.81 22.52 1.27
CA ASP A 180 -10.08 21.87 -0.02
C ASP A 180 -10.35 22.89 -1.11
N LYS A 181 -11.11 23.95 -0.81
CA LYS A 181 -11.37 25.02 -1.77
C LYS A 181 -10.09 25.73 -2.20
N LEU A 182 -9.19 26.00 -1.27
CA LEU A 182 -7.91 26.66 -1.52
C LEU A 182 -6.94 25.75 -2.30
N TRP A 183 -6.91 24.46 -1.99
CA TRP A 183 -6.11 23.48 -2.72
C TRP A 183 -6.58 23.27 -4.15
N ASN A 184 -7.89 23.15 -4.37
CA ASN A 184 -8.46 23.08 -5.72
C ASN A 184 -8.16 24.35 -6.54
N GLU A 185 -8.11 25.52 -5.90
CA GLU A 185 -7.77 26.78 -6.57
C GLU A 185 -6.30 26.81 -7.00
N ILE A 186 -5.38 26.40 -6.11
CA ILE A 186 -3.96 26.21 -6.42
C ILE A 186 -3.80 25.22 -7.58
N GLU A 187 -4.51 24.10 -7.52
CA GLU A 187 -4.44 23.04 -8.51
C GLU A 187 -4.85 23.55 -9.90
N GLN A 188 -5.98 24.25 -9.97
CA GLN A 188 -6.48 24.84 -11.19
C GLN A 188 -5.46 25.83 -11.80
N ILE A 189 -4.88 26.69 -10.98
CA ILE A 189 -3.89 27.69 -11.42
C ILE A 189 -2.65 27.01 -12.01
N LEU A 190 -2.13 25.98 -11.34
CA LEU A 190 -0.95 25.22 -11.80
C LEU A 190 -1.24 24.42 -13.07
N SER A 191 -2.41 23.78 -13.15
CA SER A 191 -2.87 23.05 -14.33
C SER A 191 -3.01 23.94 -15.56
N GLU A 192 -3.54 25.17 -15.40
CA GLU A 192 -3.61 26.16 -16.48
C GLU A 192 -2.23 26.59 -17.01
N LYS A 193 -1.17 26.42 -16.21
CA LYS A 193 0.23 26.65 -16.60
C LYS A 193 0.93 25.42 -17.15
N GLY A 194 0.23 24.28 -17.23
CA GLY A 194 0.76 23.03 -17.75
C GLY A 194 1.56 22.22 -16.74
N TYR A 195 1.43 22.51 -15.44
CA TYR A 195 1.94 21.64 -14.37
C TYR A 195 0.89 20.57 -14.06
N ASP A 196 1.36 19.33 -13.92
CA ASP A 196 0.51 18.17 -13.60
C ASP A 196 0.51 17.95 -12.09
N THR A 197 -0.59 18.32 -11.45
CA THR A 197 -0.74 18.35 -10.00
C THR A 197 -0.99 16.97 -9.39
N GLU A 198 -1.32 15.96 -10.19
CA GLU A 198 -1.41 14.56 -9.71
C GLU A 198 -0.03 13.93 -9.49
N THR A 199 1.03 14.50 -10.06
CA THR A 199 2.41 14.16 -9.64
C THR A 199 2.78 14.72 -8.28
N MET A 200 1.91 15.53 -7.67
CA MET A 200 2.05 16.12 -6.33
C MET A 200 1.16 15.40 -5.28
N SER A 201 0.59 14.24 -5.63
CA SER A 201 -0.06 13.37 -4.65
C SER A 201 0.99 12.81 -3.66
N PRO A 202 0.77 12.85 -2.34
CA PRO A 202 1.72 12.36 -1.33
C PRO A 202 2.10 10.88 -1.50
N GLU A 203 1.32 10.11 -2.26
CA GLU A 203 1.58 8.70 -2.55
C GLU A 203 2.83 8.48 -3.43
N GLY A 204 3.33 9.54 -4.11
CA GLY A 204 4.51 9.46 -4.97
C GLY A 204 5.84 9.93 -4.36
N GLU A 205 5.86 10.58 -3.20
CA GLU A 205 7.06 11.30 -2.72
C GLU A 205 7.99 10.49 -1.79
N ASN A 206 7.55 9.35 -1.27
CA ASN A 206 8.42 8.43 -0.50
C ASN A 206 9.05 7.31 -1.35
N GLU A 207 8.68 7.20 -2.62
CA GLU A 207 9.15 6.12 -3.48
C GLU A 207 10.45 6.48 -4.20
N GLU A 208 11.56 5.89 -3.77
CA GLU A 208 12.86 6.13 -4.37
C GLU A 208 13.09 5.23 -5.60
N LEU A 209 13.40 5.84 -6.75
CA LEU A 209 13.77 5.12 -7.98
C LEU A 209 15.22 4.61 -7.91
N PHE A 210 15.38 3.30 -7.70
CA PHE A 210 16.70 2.65 -7.63
C PHE A 210 17.26 2.27 -9.00
N ALA A 211 16.40 1.85 -9.93
CA ALA A 211 16.83 1.49 -11.28
C ALA A 211 15.71 1.70 -12.29
N ALA A 212 16.08 2.20 -13.48
CA ALA A 212 15.20 2.28 -14.63
C ALA A 212 15.79 1.50 -15.79
N PHE A 213 14.96 0.73 -16.47
CA PHE A 213 15.36 -0.10 -17.59
C PHE A 213 14.47 0.10 -18.81
N ASN A 214 15.10 0.23 -19.97
CA ASN A 214 14.44 0.04 -21.25
C ASN A 214 14.26 -1.45 -21.53
N VAL A 215 13.06 -1.85 -21.98
CA VAL A 215 12.76 -3.22 -22.37
C VAL A 215 12.90 -3.38 -23.89
N VAL A 216 14.00 -3.98 -24.30
CA VAL A 216 14.34 -4.20 -25.71
C VAL A 216 14.32 -5.70 -26.00
N ASN A 217 13.42 -6.15 -26.88
CA ASN A 217 13.26 -7.56 -27.26
C ASN A 217 13.11 -8.52 -26.05
N GLY A 218 12.38 -8.07 -25.01
CA GLY A 218 12.17 -8.85 -23.78
C GLY A 218 13.41 -9.01 -22.91
N LYS A 219 14.40 -8.11 -23.05
CA LYS A 219 15.54 -7.95 -22.15
C LYS A 219 15.51 -6.54 -21.58
N ILE A 220 16.01 -6.39 -20.35
CA ILE A 220 16.18 -5.09 -19.71
C ILE A 220 17.58 -4.55 -20.01
N GLU A 221 17.65 -3.29 -20.38
CA GLU A 221 18.88 -2.53 -20.59
C GLU A 221 18.79 -1.25 -19.76
N ILE A 222 19.85 -0.89 -19.02
CA ILE A 222 19.82 0.28 -18.12
C ILE A 222 19.41 1.52 -18.93
N ASN A 223 18.39 2.22 -18.47
CA ASN A 223 18.03 3.53 -18.98
C ASN A 223 19.02 4.56 -18.42
N LYS A 224 19.83 5.15 -19.30
CA LYS A 224 20.86 6.12 -18.92
C LYS A 224 20.35 7.55 -18.86
N GLU A 225 19.13 7.78 -19.32
CA GLU A 225 18.49 9.10 -19.31
C GLU A 225 17.90 9.40 -17.93
N GLU A 226 17.53 8.35 -17.19
CA GLU A 226 17.07 8.44 -15.81
C GLU A 226 18.25 8.59 -14.84
N LYS A 227 18.10 9.46 -13.86
CA LYS A 227 19.05 9.59 -12.76
C LYS A 227 18.75 8.53 -11.72
N THR A 228 19.55 7.47 -11.69
CA THR A 228 19.44 6.40 -10.70
C THR A 228 20.75 6.21 -9.95
N GLU A 229 20.69 5.48 -8.83
CA GLU A 229 21.89 5.09 -8.10
C GLU A 229 22.84 4.25 -8.96
N LYS A 230 24.11 4.21 -8.53
CA LYS A 230 25.10 3.35 -9.17
C LYS A 230 24.84 1.88 -8.79
N LEU A 231 24.27 1.14 -9.73
CA LEU A 231 23.95 -0.27 -9.55
C LEU A 231 25.21 -1.14 -9.37
N SER A 232 25.24 -1.94 -8.30
CA SER A 232 26.23 -2.98 -8.12
C SER A 232 25.92 -4.20 -9.02
N GLN A 233 26.87 -5.14 -9.12
CA GLN A 233 26.61 -6.40 -9.81
C GLN A 233 25.51 -7.21 -9.12
N GLU A 234 25.46 -7.19 -7.78
CA GLU A 234 24.45 -7.90 -6.99
C GLU A 234 23.04 -7.33 -7.23
N ASP A 235 22.91 -6.01 -7.29
CA ASP A 235 21.63 -5.34 -7.61
C ASP A 235 21.14 -5.77 -9.00
N MET A 236 22.03 -5.75 -9.98
CA MET A 236 21.70 -6.19 -11.33
C MET A 236 21.27 -7.66 -11.40
N GLU A 237 21.90 -8.54 -10.61
CA GLU A 237 21.49 -9.95 -10.52
C GLU A 237 20.10 -10.09 -9.88
N LYS A 238 19.81 -9.34 -8.80
CA LYS A 238 18.50 -9.29 -8.15
C LYS A 238 17.40 -8.77 -9.08
N TYR A 239 17.62 -7.64 -9.75
CA TYR A 239 16.63 -7.04 -10.65
C TYR A 239 16.39 -7.88 -11.90
N GLN A 240 17.43 -8.60 -12.38
CA GLN A 240 17.24 -9.62 -13.40
C GLN A 240 16.35 -10.76 -12.92
N LEU A 241 16.45 -11.21 -11.66
CA LEU A 241 15.57 -12.25 -11.12
C LEU A 241 14.10 -11.80 -11.11
N ILE A 242 13.83 -10.55 -10.70
CA ILE A 242 12.49 -9.94 -10.76
C ILE A 242 12.01 -9.90 -12.22
N TRP A 243 12.82 -9.38 -13.14
CA TRP A 243 12.44 -9.31 -14.56
C TRP A 243 12.19 -10.70 -15.18
N GLN A 244 12.97 -11.72 -14.80
CA GLN A 244 12.70 -13.10 -15.23
C GLN A 244 11.38 -13.61 -14.66
N ARG A 245 10.95 -13.15 -13.48
CA ARG A 245 9.61 -13.44 -12.96
C ARG A 245 8.54 -12.79 -13.82
N VAL A 246 8.66 -11.48 -14.10
CA VAL A 246 7.75 -10.74 -14.98
C VAL A 246 7.58 -11.46 -16.31
N LYS A 247 8.68 -11.83 -16.98
CA LYS A 247 8.65 -12.56 -18.26
C LYS A 247 7.96 -13.93 -18.22
N ARG A 248 7.90 -14.56 -17.05
CA ARG A 248 7.23 -15.86 -16.88
C ARG A 248 5.74 -15.69 -16.67
N LEU A 249 5.32 -14.62 -15.99
CA LEU A 249 3.93 -14.38 -15.64
C LEU A 249 3.19 -13.54 -16.67
N VAL A 250 3.85 -12.55 -17.27
CA VAL A 250 3.29 -11.76 -18.36
C VAL A 250 3.32 -12.61 -19.65
N PRO A 251 2.17 -12.92 -20.26
CA PRO A 251 2.11 -13.74 -21.46
C PRO A 251 2.93 -13.16 -22.61
N LYS A 252 3.49 -14.03 -23.45
CA LYS A 252 4.43 -13.62 -24.52
C LYS A 252 3.84 -12.61 -25.51
N SER A 253 2.53 -12.64 -25.72
CA SER A 253 1.84 -11.68 -26.59
C SER A 253 1.75 -10.27 -25.99
N TYR A 254 2.01 -10.10 -24.70
CA TYR A 254 1.91 -8.84 -23.96
C TYR A 254 3.25 -8.30 -23.46
N ILE A 255 4.30 -9.12 -23.35
CA ILE A 255 5.60 -8.66 -22.80
C ILE A 255 6.19 -7.46 -23.55
N ASN A 256 5.96 -7.36 -24.87
CA ASN A 256 6.44 -6.24 -25.69
C ASN A 256 5.62 -4.94 -25.51
N ARG A 257 4.55 -4.96 -24.71
CA ARG A 257 3.84 -3.75 -24.28
C ARG A 257 4.55 -3.07 -23.11
N ILE A 258 5.34 -3.80 -22.32
CA ILE A 258 6.20 -3.21 -21.31
C ILE A 258 7.40 -2.61 -22.03
N ALA A 259 7.48 -1.28 -22.07
CA ALA A 259 8.58 -0.52 -22.65
C ALA A 259 9.62 -0.14 -21.60
N ASN A 260 9.17 0.17 -20.39
CA ASN A 260 10.01 0.54 -19.26
C ASN A 260 9.78 -0.43 -18.11
N PHE A 261 10.84 -0.78 -17.42
CA PHE A 261 10.79 -1.58 -16.19
C PHE A 261 11.58 -0.85 -15.11
N ASN A 262 10.91 -0.48 -14.02
CA ASN A 262 11.47 0.31 -12.95
C ASN A 262 11.56 -0.54 -11.68
N ILE A 263 12.59 -0.25 -10.89
CA ILE A 263 12.79 -0.77 -9.55
C ILE A 263 12.79 0.42 -8.62
N ASN A 264 11.91 0.35 -7.66
CA ASN A 264 11.50 1.41 -6.77
C ASN A 264 11.50 0.87 -5.34
N SER A 265 11.41 1.75 -4.34
CA SER A 265 10.94 1.33 -3.03
C SER A 265 10.46 2.50 -2.19
N ASP A 266 9.35 2.30 -1.50
CA ASP A 266 8.83 3.21 -0.46
C ASP A 266 8.97 2.62 0.96
N GLY A 267 9.37 1.35 1.08
CA GLY A 267 9.34 0.68 2.37
C GLY A 267 9.15 -0.82 2.23
N LYS A 268 8.82 -1.49 3.34
CA LYS A 268 8.28 -2.85 3.30
C LYS A 268 6.78 -2.73 3.48
N ASP A 269 6.01 -3.53 2.76
CA ASP A 269 4.55 -3.57 2.79
C ASP A 269 3.86 -2.26 2.31
N GLY A 270 4.57 -1.43 1.54
CA GLY A 270 4.06 -0.24 0.89
C GLY A 270 3.47 -0.54 -0.50
N THR A 271 3.85 0.22 -1.51
CA THR A 271 3.43 0.01 -2.90
C THR A 271 4.24 -1.11 -3.54
N LEU A 272 3.70 -2.32 -3.54
CA LEU A 272 4.41 -3.50 -4.07
C LEU A 272 4.77 -3.39 -5.56
N ALA A 273 3.87 -2.81 -6.37
CA ALA A 273 4.04 -2.61 -7.81
C ALA A 273 2.98 -1.65 -8.37
N TYR A 274 3.23 -1.09 -9.55
CA TYR A 274 2.24 -0.35 -10.34
C TYR A 274 2.61 -0.34 -11.83
N VAL A 275 1.65 0.07 -12.68
CA VAL A 275 1.86 0.32 -14.11
C VAL A 275 1.24 1.63 -14.56
N TYR A 276 1.86 2.26 -15.56
CA TYR A 276 1.32 3.45 -16.20
C TYR A 276 1.61 3.45 -17.71
N GLY A 277 0.76 4.11 -18.48
CA GLY A 277 0.95 4.26 -19.93
C GLY A 277 2.09 5.24 -20.22
N VAL A 278 2.99 4.88 -21.15
CA VAL A 278 4.16 5.72 -21.51
C VAL A 278 4.12 6.20 -22.96
N ASP A 279 3.02 5.97 -23.66
CA ASP A 279 2.81 6.49 -24.99
C ASP A 279 1.40 7.01 -25.20
N GLU A 280 1.26 8.00 -26.09
CA GLU A 280 -0.04 8.59 -26.39
C GLU A 280 -1.02 7.61 -27.04
N LYS A 281 -0.50 6.53 -27.62
CA LYS A 281 -1.33 5.51 -28.29
C LYS A 281 -1.92 4.50 -27.32
N GLY A 282 -1.46 4.43 -26.06
CA GLY A 282 -1.87 3.42 -25.07
C GLY A 282 -1.38 2.00 -25.42
N GLU A 283 -0.30 1.90 -26.19
CA GLU A 283 0.31 0.64 -26.60
C GLU A 283 1.44 0.19 -25.66
N LYS A 284 2.09 1.16 -25.02
CA LYS A 284 3.31 0.98 -24.23
C LYS A 284 3.10 1.39 -22.79
N TRP A 285 3.71 0.62 -21.90
CA TRP A 285 3.52 0.68 -20.46
C TRP A 285 4.88 0.65 -19.76
N ALA A 286 4.98 1.37 -18.64
CA ALA A 286 5.98 1.13 -17.63
C ALA A 286 5.41 0.16 -16.59
N MET A 287 6.28 -0.69 -16.03
CA MET A 287 5.97 -1.51 -14.86
C MET A 287 7.03 -1.25 -13.80
N ALA A 288 6.60 -0.88 -12.62
CA ALA A 288 7.41 -0.58 -11.46
C ALA A 288 7.19 -1.68 -10.40
N ILE A 289 8.25 -2.12 -9.72
CA ILE A 289 8.19 -3.15 -8.69
C ILE A 289 9.05 -2.74 -7.51
N ASP A 290 8.48 -2.78 -6.30
CA ASP A 290 9.22 -2.54 -5.07
C ASP A 290 10.26 -3.65 -4.83
N LYS A 291 11.51 -3.24 -4.63
CA LYS A 291 12.63 -4.17 -4.44
C LYS A 291 12.65 -4.84 -3.06
N LYS A 292 12.16 -4.18 -2.01
CA LYS A 292 12.08 -4.71 -0.64
C LYS A 292 10.96 -5.74 -0.54
N ASP A 293 9.84 -5.55 -1.23
CA ASP A 293 8.71 -6.49 -1.21
C ASP A 293 8.86 -7.64 -2.22
N ALA A 294 9.73 -7.49 -3.22
CA ALA A 294 10.03 -8.57 -4.15
C ALA A 294 10.76 -9.76 -3.51
N PHE A 295 11.35 -9.60 -2.33
CA PHE A 295 12.15 -10.63 -1.64
C PHE A 295 11.72 -10.82 -0.19
N LYS A 296 11.80 -12.07 0.29
CA LYS A 296 11.67 -12.41 1.71
C LYS A 296 12.96 -12.07 2.47
N GLU A 297 12.89 -12.07 3.79
CA GLU A 297 14.03 -11.85 4.69
C GLU A 297 15.21 -12.81 4.45
N ASP A 298 14.94 -14.02 3.93
CA ASP A 298 15.97 -15.00 3.56
C ASP A 298 16.64 -14.73 2.20
N GLY A 299 16.32 -13.60 1.57
CA GLY A 299 16.86 -13.16 0.27
C GLY A 299 16.28 -13.89 -0.94
N LYS A 300 15.28 -14.77 -0.77
CA LYS A 300 14.58 -15.42 -1.90
C LYS A 300 13.41 -14.57 -2.35
N LEU A 301 13.09 -14.62 -3.66
CA LEU A 301 11.90 -13.94 -4.19
C LEU A 301 10.63 -14.37 -3.43
N ASP A 302 9.80 -13.40 -3.07
CA ASP A 302 8.50 -13.70 -2.51
C ASP A 302 7.56 -14.19 -3.61
N ASN A 303 7.50 -15.51 -3.80
CA ASN A 303 6.72 -16.09 -4.88
C ASN A 303 5.20 -15.92 -4.70
N VAL A 304 4.71 -15.54 -3.53
CA VAL A 304 3.27 -15.35 -3.35
C VAL A 304 2.92 -13.93 -3.74
N ASP A 305 3.45 -12.95 -3.01
CA ASP A 305 3.09 -11.55 -3.17
C ASP A 305 3.62 -10.97 -4.49
N LEU A 306 4.87 -11.24 -4.87
CA LEU A 306 5.40 -10.80 -6.17
C LEU A 306 4.62 -11.39 -7.36
N ASN A 307 4.15 -12.64 -7.25
CA ASN A 307 3.35 -13.22 -8.32
C ASN A 307 1.98 -12.57 -8.40
N HIS A 308 1.38 -12.28 -7.24
CA HIS A 308 0.10 -11.59 -7.16
C HIS A 308 0.21 -10.21 -7.80
N SER A 309 1.17 -9.38 -7.36
CA SER A 309 1.39 -8.02 -7.88
C SER A 309 1.68 -8.02 -9.37
N ILE A 310 2.56 -8.89 -9.88
CA ILE A 310 2.84 -8.94 -11.33
C ILE A 310 1.60 -9.34 -12.15
N ILE A 311 0.78 -10.26 -11.65
CA ILE A 311 -0.44 -10.68 -12.35
C ILE A 311 -1.50 -9.57 -12.30
N HIS A 312 -1.59 -8.87 -11.17
CA HIS A 312 -2.44 -7.70 -10.96
C HIS A 312 -2.06 -6.58 -11.94
N GLU A 313 -0.79 -6.18 -11.96
CA GLU A 313 -0.28 -5.17 -12.89
C GLU A 313 -0.46 -5.56 -14.36
N PHE A 314 -0.30 -6.85 -14.66
CA PHE A 314 -0.61 -7.35 -15.99
C PHE A 314 -2.09 -7.20 -16.33
N ALA A 315 -3.00 -7.33 -15.36
CA ALA A 315 -4.43 -7.13 -15.56
C ALA A 315 -4.72 -5.69 -15.99
N HIS A 316 -4.09 -4.68 -15.38
CA HIS A 316 -4.17 -3.28 -15.81
C HIS A 316 -3.73 -3.10 -17.26
N ILE A 317 -2.55 -3.60 -17.64
CA ILE A 317 -2.07 -3.57 -19.03
C ILE A 317 -3.07 -4.27 -19.98
N LEU A 318 -3.71 -5.34 -19.54
CA LEU A 318 -4.67 -6.12 -20.33
C LEU A 318 -6.01 -5.41 -20.52
N THR A 319 -6.52 -4.73 -19.49
CA THR A 319 -7.87 -4.14 -19.45
C THR A 319 -7.89 -2.67 -19.84
N LEU A 320 -6.76 -1.96 -19.77
CA LEU A 320 -6.66 -0.52 -20.01
C LEU A 320 -5.91 -0.14 -21.31
N ASN A 321 -5.32 -1.11 -22.03
CA ASN A 321 -4.61 -0.79 -23.28
C ASN A 321 -5.51 -0.20 -24.38
N ASN A 322 -4.86 0.27 -25.45
CA ASN A 322 -5.46 0.87 -26.63
C ASN A 322 -6.54 0.06 -27.36
N SER A 323 -6.63 -1.26 -27.15
CA SER A 323 -7.74 -2.07 -27.69
C SER A 323 -9.02 -1.96 -26.85
N GLN A 324 -8.87 -1.59 -25.58
CA GLN A 324 -9.93 -1.50 -24.56
C GLN A 324 -10.40 -0.08 -24.32
N MET A 325 -9.50 0.91 -24.37
CA MET A 325 -9.77 2.30 -24.01
C MET A 325 -9.66 3.25 -25.20
N LYS A 326 -10.37 4.37 -25.13
CA LYS A 326 -10.05 5.62 -25.85
C LYS A 326 -9.40 6.56 -24.84
N LYS A 327 -8.34 7.26 -25.25
CA LYS A 327 -7.61 8.18 -24.36
C LYS A 327 -8.48 9.37 -23.93
N GLU A 328 -9.41 9.83 -24.78
CA GLU A 328 -10.26 10.96 -24.40
C GLU A 328 -11.28 10.55 -23.33
N ARG A 329 -11.38 11.36 -22.28
CA ARG A 329 -12.48 11.32 -21.33
C ARG A 329 -13.72 11.98 -21.94
N ASP A 330 -14.86 11.31 -21.81
CA ASP A 330 -16.16 11.80 -22.22
C ASP A 330 -17.17 11.46 -21.12
N GLU A 331 -17.45 12.42 -20.24
CA GLU A 331 -18.42 12.28 -19.15
C GLU A 331 -19.87 12.09 -19.66
N LYS A 332 -20.11 12.34 -20.95
CA LYS A 332 -21.41 12.09 -21.61
C LYS A 332 -21.43 10.74 -22.32
N SER A 333 -20.36 9.96 -22.21
CA SER A 333 -20.26 8.66 -22.84
C SER A 333 -21.35 7.71 -22.33
N LYS A 334 -21.76 6.78 -23.19
CA LYS A 334 -22.64 5.66 -22.83
C LYS A 334 -21.87 4.50 -22.19
N THR A 335 -20.55 4.56 -22.24
CA THR A 335 -19.64 3.57 -21.69
C THR A 335 -18.93 4.17 -20.48
N PHE A 336 -18.36 3.31 -19.65
CA PHE A 336 -17.70 3.73 -18.43
C PHE A 336 -16.50 4.64 -18.73
N THR A 337 -16.40 5.77 -18.04
CA THR A 337 -15.32 6.76 -18.15
C THR A 337 -14.55 6.76 -16.82
N ILE A 338 -13.24 6.72 -16.92
CA ILE A 338 -12.28 6.75 -15.81
C ILE A 338 -11.19 7.77 -16.13
N TYR A 339 -10.25 7.95 -15.21
CA TYR A 339 -9.13 8.85 -15.37
C TYR A 339 -8.34 8.59 -16.66
N GLU A 340 -8.02 7.34 -16.95
CA GLU A 340 -7.24 6.89 -18.12
C GLU A 340 -8.01 7.03 -19.45
N GLY A 341 -9.28 7.42 -19.39
CA GLY A 341 -10.11 7.74 -20.54
C GLY A 341 -11.45 7.02 -20.56
N THR A 342 -12.01 6.89 -21.75
CA THR A 342 -13.33 6.29 -21.94
C THR A 342 -13.23 4.86 -22.45
N THR A 343 -13.83 3.92 -21.72
CA THR A 343 -13.86 2.51 -22.13
C THR A 343 -14.56 2.33 -23.48
N LYS A 344 -14.08 1.41 -24.32
CA LYS A 344 -14.81 0.99 -25.53
C LYS A 344 -15.97 0.08 -25.14
N GLU A 345 -17.04 0.12 -25.93
CA GLU A 345 -18.30 -0.62 -25.65
C GLU A 345 -18.08 -2.11 -25.36
N LYS A 346 -17.19 -2.75 -26.12
CA LYS A 346 -16.91 -4.19 -26.00
C LYS A 346 -15.74 -4.53 -25.07
N SER A 347 -15.11 -3.54 -24.44
CA SER A 347 -13.97 -3.75 -23.56
C SER A 347 -14.34 -4.60 -22.34
N TYR A 348 -13.33 -5.24 -21.75
CA TYR A 348 -13.54 -6.06 -20.55
C TYR A 348 -14.02 -5.21 -19.38
N LEU A 349 -13.35 -4.08 -19.12
CA LEU A 349 -13.71 -3.18 -18.02
C LEU A 349 -15.14 -2.62 -18.18
N ASN A 350 -15.55 -2.18 -19.37
CA ASN A 350 -16.94 -1.71 -19.56
C ASN A 350 -17.96 -2.82 -19.29
N ARG A 351 -17.71 -4.04 -19.77
CA ARG A 351 -18.61 -5.19 -19.53
C ARG A 351 -18.65 -5.59 -18.07
N TYR A 352 -17.52 -5.49 -17.38
CA TYR A 352 -17.36 -5.80 -15.98
C TYR A 352 -18.10 -4.76 -15.12
N TYR A 353 -17.85 -3.47 -15.35
CA TYR A 353 -18.55 -2.36 -14.72
C TYR A 353 -20.07 -2.50 -14.86
N ASN A 354 -20.56 -2.71 -16.09
CA ASN A 354 -22.00 -2.87 -16.34
C ASN A 354 -22.62 -4.06 -15.61
N LYS A 355 -21.84 -5.11 -15.31
CA LYS A 355 -22.34 -6.32 -14.65
C LYS A 355 -22.29 -6.23 -13.13
N PHE A 356 -21.27 -5.60 -12.57
CA PHE A 356 -20.97 -5.68 -11.13
C PHE A 356 -21.05 -4.33 -10.42
N TRP A 357 -20.73 -3.23 -11.10
CA TRP A 357 -20.61 -1.91 -10.48
C TRP A 357 -21.77 -0.96 -10.77
N LYS A 358 -22.38 -1.03 -11.95
CA LYS A 358 -23.40 -0.06 -12.38
C LYS A 358 -24.54 0.18 -11.37
N ASN A 359 -24.93 -0.84 -10.61
CA ASN A 359 -26.01 -0.73 -9.62
C ASN A 359 -25.55 -0.19 -8.26
N ILE A 360 -24.24 -0.24 -7.97
CA ILE A 360 -23.65 0.22 -6.69
C ILE A 360 -22.84 1.52 -6.86
N ASN A 361 -22.51 1.91 -8.09
CA ASN A 361 -21.62 3.03 -8.39
C ASN A 361 -22.07 4.34 -7.76
N SER A 362 -23.37 4.68 -7.83
CA SER A 362 -23.88 5.92 -7.22
C SER A 362 -23.83 5.91 -5.69
N GLU A 363 -23.78 4.72 -5.07
CA GLU A 363 -23.58 4.58 -3.63
C GLU A 363 -22.09 4.68 -3.30
N TRP A 364 -21.23 4.08 -4.12
CA TRP A 364 -19.77 4.19 -4.01
C TRP A 364 -19.27 5.63 -4.21
N GLU A 365 -19.76 6.36 -5.21
CA GLU A 365 -19.41 7.77 -5.45
C GLU A 365 -19.73 8.65 -4.25
N LYS A 366 -20.90 8.43 -3.63
CA LYS A 366 -21.28 9.15 -2.40
C LYS A 366 -20.47 8.71 -1.19
N ALA A 367 -20.05 7.45 -1.17
CA ALA A 367 -19.27 6.92 -0.07
C ALA A 367 -17.87 7.56 0.01
N GLN A 368 -17.35 8.09 -1.10
CA GLN A 368 -16.08 8.83 -1.12
C GLN A 368 -16.15 10.20 -0.42
N GLU A 369 -17.33 10.71 -0.08
CA GLU A 369 -17.48 12.01 0.58
C GLU A 369 -17.01 11.99 2.05
N SER A 370 -16.87 10.80 2.69
CA SER A 370 -16.31 10.68 4.03
C SER A 370 -15.84 9.27 4.39
N GLU A 371 -14.95 9.17 5.37
CA GLU A 371 -14.46 7.89 5.90
C GLU A 371 -15.59 6.99 6.39
N ASP A 372 -16.50 7.55 7.20
CA ASP A 372 -17.67 6.84 7.73
C ASP A 372 -18.55 6.29 6.61
N ALA A 373 -18.76 7.08 5.54
CA ALA A 373 -19.59 6.65 4.41
C ALA A 373 -18.91 5.50 3.64
N MET A 374 -17.59 5.56 3.46
CA MET A 374 -16.81 4.50 2.84
C MET A 374 -16.73 3.23 3.69
N MET A 375 -16.58 3.35 5.01
CA MET A 375 -16.65 2.20 5.93
C MET A 375 -18.03 1.53 5.87
N ASN A 376 -19.11 2.31 5.84
CA ASN A 376 -20.47 1.78 5.69
C ASN A 376 -20.67 1.07 4.34
N PHE A 377 -20.12 1.63 3.26
CA PHE A 377 -20.13 0.98 1.95
C PHE A 377 -19.35 -0.33 1.97
N TYR A 378 -18.15 -0.32 2.57
CA TYR A 378 -17.32 -1.50 2.72
C TYR A 378 -18.03 -2.59 3.52
N ASP A 379 -18.55 -2.29 4.70
CA ASP A 379 -19.24 -3.28 5.54
C ASP A 379 -20.43 -3.92 4.84
N LYS A 380 -21.14 -3.13 4.02
CA LYS A 380 -22.27 -3.59 3.23
C LYS A 380 -21.86 -4.51 2.08
N TYR A 381 -20.78 -4.20 1.37
CA TYR A 381 -20.44 -4.88 0.11
C TYR A 381 -19.19 -5.76 0.15
N LYS A 382 -18.38 -5.77 1.22
CA LYS A 382 -17.09 -6.51 1.30
C LYS A 382 -17.14 -7.97 0.86
N ASN A 383 -18.26 -8.65 1.10
CA ASN A 383 -18.44 -10.06 0.69
C ASN A 383 -18.63 -10.27 -0.83
N ASP A 384 -18.89 -9.20 -1.58
CA ASP A 384 -19.03 -9.20 -3.05
C ASP A 384 -17.69 -8.99 -3.78
N PHE A 385 -16.62 -8.68 -3.05
CA PHE A 385 -15.27 -8.45 -3.57
C PHE A 385 -14.34 -9.62 -3.23
N VAL A 386 -13.28 -9.78 -4.03
CA VAL A 386 -12.33 -10.89 -3.87
C VAL A 386 -11.25 -10.61 -2.84
N SER A 387 -10.99 -9.33 -2.58
CA SER A 387 -10.09 -8.78 -1.56
C SER A 387 -10.67 -7.47 -1.06
N ASP A 388 -10.14 -6.95 0.05
CA ASP A 388 -10.50 -5.62 0.53
C ASP A 388 -10.08 -4.58 -0.50
N TYR A 389 -8.87 -4.68 -1.05
CA TYR A 389 -8.37 -3.79 -2.09
C TYR A 389 -9.27 -3.72 -3.34
N ALA A 390 -9.90 -4.82 -3.74
CA ALA A 390 -10.81 -4.85 -4.90
C ALA A 390 -12.02 -3.92 -4.79
N ILE A 391 -12.42 -3.46 -3.61
CA ILE A 391 -13.59 -2.56 -3.45
C ILE A 391 -13.25 -1.08 -3.68
N THR A 392 -11.97 -0.73 -3.80
CA THR A 392 -11.53 0.67 -3.92
C THR A 392 -12.14 1.33 -5.15
N ASN A 393 -12.11 0.66 -6.31
CA ASN A 393 -12.76 1.13 -7.53
C ASN A 393 -12.94 -0.02 -8.57
N PRO A 394 -13.68 0.22 -9.68
CA PRO A 394 -13.91 -0.82 -10.70
C PRO A 394 -12.67 -1.31 -11.45
N VAL A 395 -11.59 -0.52 -11.50
CA VAL A 395 -10.31 -0.84 -12.15
C VAL A 395 -9.54 -1.83 -11.29
N GLU A 396 -9.44 -1.59 -9.99
CA GLU A 396 -8.82 -2.54 -9.04
C GLU A 396 -9.64 -3.83 -8.91
N ASP A 397 -10.98 -3.74 -8.87
CA ASP A 397 -11.82 -4.93 -8.76
C ASP A 397 -11.62 -5.91 -9.92
N ILE A 398 -11.51 -5.40 -11.16
CA ILE A 398 -11.27 -6.27 -12.32
C ILE A 398 -9.85 -6.83 -12.31
N ALA A 399 -8.86 -6.07 -11.83
CA ALA A 399 -7.48 -6.52 -11.73
C ALA A 399 -7.34 -7.64 -10.69
N GLU A 400 -7.82 -7.42 -9.47
CA GLU A 400 -7.84 -8.42 -8.40
C GLU A 400 -8.65 -9.65 -8.78
N SER A 401 -9.83 -9.47 -9.38
CA SER A 401 -10.64 -10.60 -9.84
C SER A 401 -9.98 -11.40 -10.96
N PHE A 402 -9.19 -10.76 -11.83
CA PHE A 402 -8.38 -11.44 -12.84
C PHE A 402 -7.24 -12.23 -12.18
N THR A 403 -6.57 -11.64 -11.20
CA THR A 403 -5.51 -12.28 -10.42
C THR A 403 -6.00 -13.54 -9.74
N GLU A 404 -7.13 -13.47 -9.03
CA GLU A 404 -7.76 -14.64 -8.41
C GLU A 404 -8.24 -15.66 -9.45
N PHE A 405 -8.78 -15.21 -10.60
CA PHE A 405 -9.11 -16.11 -11.71
C PHE A 405 -7.88 -16.90 -12.19
N VAL A 406 -6.69 -16.29 -12.24
CA VAL A 406 -5.45 -16.93 -12.67
C VAL A 406 -4.90 -17.88 -11.59
N ILE A 407 -4.87 -17.45 -10.34
CA ILE A 407 -4.19 -18.15 -9.22
C ILE A 407 -5.07 -19.27 -8.65
N GLN A 408 -6.37 -19.07 -8.51
CA GLN A 408 -7.27 -20.05 -7.92
C GLN A 408 -7.76 -21.09 -8.93
N ASP A 409 -8.29 -22.19 -8.41
CA ASP A 409 -9.10 -23.10 -9.20
C ASP A 409 -10.47 -22.49 -9.55
N LYS A 410 -11.12 -23.05 -10.57
CA LYS A 410 -12.41 -22.55 -11.01
C LYS A 410 -13.43 -22.68 -9.87
N PRO A 411 -14.06 -21.58 -9.41
CA PRO A 411 -15.04 -21.65 -8.35
C PRO A 411 -16.29 -22.42 -8.81
N LYS A 412 -16.99 -23.03 -7.84
CA LYS A 412 -18.20 -23.82 -8.06
C LYS A 412 -19.47 -23.14 -7.54
N GLY A 413 -19.34 -22.14 -6.68
CA GLY A 413 -20.47 -21.40 -6.14
C GLY A 413 -20.95 -20.29 -7.08
N ASN A 414 -21.80 -19.43 -6.52
CA ASN A 414 -22.49 -18.36 -7.27
C ASN A 414 -22.57 -17.04 -6.49
N SER A 415 -21.71 -16.85 -5.48
CA SER A 415 -21.54 -15.54 -4.82
C SER A 415 -21.07 -14.49 -5.82
N VAL A 416 -21.23 -13.19 -5.53
CA VAL A 416 -20.83 -12.12 -6.45
C VAL A 416 -19.32 -12.19 -6.76
N LYS A 417 -18.48 -12.38 -5.74
CA LYS A 417 -17.02 -12.57 -5.92
C LYS A 417 -16.66 -13.76 -6.80
N GLU A 418 -17.34 -14.90 -6.65
CA GLU A 418 -17.13 -16.06 -7.54
C GLU A 418 -17.62 -15.77 -8.97
N GLN A 419 -18.72 -15.02 -9.12
CA GLN A 419 -19.21 -14.60 -10.43
C GLN A 419 -18.24 -13.65 -11.14
N LYS A 420 -17.51 -12.80 -10.40
CA LYS A 420 -16.43 -11.95 -10.91
C LYS A 420 -15.28 -12.79 -11.44
N MET A 421 -14.83 -13.82 -10.72
CA MET A 421 -13.86 -14.78 -11.26
C MET A 421 -14.40 -15.57 -12.48
N LEU A 422 -15.68 -15.95 -12.46
CA LEU A 422 -16.34 -16.66 -13.56
C LEU A 422 -16.55 -15.79 -14.81
N PHE A 423 -16.47 -14.47 -14.68
CA PHE A 423 -16.58 -13.53 -15.80
C PHE A 423 -15.54 -13.84 -16.88
N PHE A 424 -14.28 -14.08 -16.48
CA PHE A 424 -13.17 -14.30 -17.41
C PHE A 424 -13.29 -15.62 -18.19
N TYR A 425 -13.94 -16.64 -17.63
CA TYR A 425 -14.20 -17.90 -18.33
C TYR A 425 -15.11 -17.77 -19.56
N LYS A 426 -15.80 -16.63 -19.72
CA LYS A 426 -16.62 -16.34 -20.90
C LYS A 426 -15.80 -15.94 -22.13
N PHE A 427 -14.51 -15.65 -21.95
CA PHE A 427 -13.59 -15.20 -22.98
C PHE A 427 -12.52 -16.26 -23.22
N LYS A 428 -12.46 -16.79 -24.45
CA LYS A 428 -11.54 -17.91 -24.78
C LYS A 428 -10.08 -17.47 -24.61
N GLU A 429 -9.77 -16.25 -25.00
CA GLU A 429 -8.49 -15.59 -24.84
C GLU A 429 -8.05 -15.52 -23.38
N MET A 430 -8.95 -15.17 -22.44
CA MET A 430 -8.63 -15.12 -21.00
C MET A 430 -8.30 -16.50 -20.45
N THR A 431 -9.05 -17.53 -20.84
CA THR A 431 -8.73 -18.91 -20.45
C THR A 431 -7.39 -19.39 -21.02
N LYS A 432 -7.00 -18.92 -22.21
CA LYS A 432 -5.68 -19.20 -22.80
C LYS A 432 -4.58 -18.51 -22.01
N LEU A 433 -4.74 -17.23 -21.68
CA LEU A 433 -3.78 -16.48 -20.86
C LEU A 433 -3.60 -17.18 -19.50
N ARG A 434 -4.69 -17.48 -18.78
CA ARG A 434 -4.64 -18.23 -17.52
C ARG A 434 -3.85 -19.53 -17.62
N ASN A 435 -4.09 -20.33 -18.66
CA ASN A 435 -3.39 -21.60 -18.84
C ASN A 435 -1.90 -21.41 -19.14
N GLU A 436 -1.53 -20.36 -19.89
CA GLU A 436 -0.12 -19.99 -20.14
C GLU A 436 0.57 -19.61 -18.83
N ILE A 437 -0.02 -18.71 -18.05
CA ILE A 437 0.52 -18.22 -16.77
C ILE A 437 0.67 -19.39 -15.78
N ARG A 438 -0.38 -20.18 -15.56
CA ARG A 438 -0.33 -21.36 -14.67
C ARG A 438 0.65 -22.42 -15.15
N GLY A 439 0.77 -22.60 -16.46
CA GLY A 439 1.75 -23.50 -17.06
C GLY A 439 3.19 -23.07 -16.78
N ASN A 440 3.44 -21.75 -16.75
CA ASN A 440 4.74 -21.20 -16.38
C ASN A 440 4.99 -21.30 -14.87
N LEU A 441 3.99 -21.04 -14.03
CA LEU A 441 4.07 -21.21 -12.56
C LEU A 441 4.43 -22.65 -12.15
N LYS A 442 3.78 -23.66 -12.75
CA LYS A 442 4.07 -25.08 -12.44
C LYS A 442 5.51 -25.49 -12.79
N LYS A 443 6.11 -24.87 -13.80
CA LYS A 443 7.52 -25.10 -14.14
C LYS A 443 8.46 -24.53 -13.08
N ILE A 444 8.02 -23.52 -12.32
CA ILE A 444 8.80 -22.93 -11.21
C ILE A 444 8.78 -23.87 -10.01
N SER A 445 7.61 -24.43 -9.67
CA SER A 445 7.50 -25.38 -8.54
C SER A 445 8.20 -26.71 -8.79
N ALA A 446 8.36 -27.13 -10.04
CA ALA A 446 9.03 -28.38 -10.42
C ALA A 446 10.57 -28.27 -10.57
N LEU A 447 11.14 -27.08 -10.36
CA LEU A 447 12.59 -26.82 -10.38
C LEU A 447 13.19 -26.62 -8.98
N LYS A 448 12.40 -26.88 -7.92
CA LYS A 448 12.88 -27.14 -6.56
C LYS A 448 13.08 -28.64 -6.40
#